data_AF-A0A8W8NRM6-F1
#
_entry.id   AF-A0A8W8NRM6-F1
#
_cell.length_a   1.000
_cell.length_b   1.000
_cell.length_c   1.000
_cell.angle_alpha   90.00
_cell.angle_beta   90.00
_cell.angle_gamma   90.00
#
_symmetry.space_group_name_H-M   'P 1'
#
loop_
_entity.id
_entity.type
_entity.pdbx_description
1 polymer ?
#
loop_
_entity_poly.entity_id
_entity_poly.type
_entity_poly.pdbx_seq_one_letter_code
_entity_poly.pdbx_strand_id
1 'polypeptide(L)'
;MRAFVWTAFVWTIRTAYCYENLSRRPTTKLTQSSTYGSLNADLANDGVLNTIEKYCAHTAISHTKAWLQVDLGKMFSINNVNIFYRNEGNTGWKQYRFRQFYLDISTLRATETTAVQRTRCYTDNTTAPYLPSTTIDIPCKETARYIIV
;
A
#
# COMPACT_ATOMS: atom_id res chain seq x y z
N MET A 1 -46.22 -23.20 45.42
CA MET A 1 -45.15 -22.19 45.31
C MET A 1 -44.55 -22.32 43.92
N ARG A 2 -44.74 -21.32 43.03
CA ARG A 2 -44.28 -21.39 41.63
C ARG A 2 -42.93 -20.70 41.51
N ALA A 3 -41.90 -21.43 41.11
CA ALA A 3 -40.56 -20.92 40.89
C ALA A 3 -40.52 -20.12 39.58
N PHE A 4 -40.11 -18.86 39.67
CA PHE A 4 -39.85 -18.00 38.51
C PHE A 4 -38.46 -18.36 37.95
N VAL A 5 -38.43 -18.93 36.75
CA VAL A 5 -37.18 -19.17 36.01
C VAL A 5 -36.88 -17.90 35.20
N TRP A 6 -35.83 -17.18 35.59
CA TRP A 6 -35.31 -16.04 34.82
C TRP A 6 -34.40 -16.56 33.71
N THR A 7 -34.83 -16.40 32.46
CA THR A 7 -33.98 -16.64 31.29
C THR A 7 -33.18 -15.36 30.99
N ALA A 8 -31.88 -15.41 31.22
CA ALA A 8 -30.97 -14.32 30.86
C ALA A 8 -30.68 -14.38 29.35
N PHE A 9 -31.16 -13.38 28.60
CA PHE A 9 -30.80 -13.20 27.19
C PHE A 9 -29.40 -12.58 27.09
N VAL A 10 -28.39 -13.39 26.74
CA VAL A 10 -27.04 -12.90 26.44
C VAL A 10 -27.04 -12.40 24.99
N TRP A 11 -27.12 -11.08 24.80
CA TRP A 11 -26.91 -10.45 23.50
C TRP A 11 -25.42 -10.49 23.17
N THR A 12 -25.04 -11.29 22.17
CA THR A 12 -23.69 -11.26 21.61
C THR A 12 -23.57 -10.04 20.70
N ILE A 13 -22.89 -8.99 21.18
CA ILE A 13 -22.55 -7.82 20.36
C ILE A 13 -21.51 -8.28 19.33
N ARG A 14 -21.90 -8.34 18.05
CA ARG A 14 -20.96 -8.53 16.95
C ARG A 14 -20.25 -7.20 16.68
N THR A 15 -18.95 -7.14 16.92
CA THR A 15 -18.11 -6.02 16.47
C THR A 15 -17.89 -6.15 14.96
N ALA A 16 -18.31 -5.16 14.19
CA ALA A 16 -18.01 -5.04 12.77
C ALA A 16 -16.75 -4.18 12.62
N TYR A 17 -15.67 -4.76 12.08
CA TYR A 17 -14.48 -3.99 11.71
C TYR A 17 -14.73 -3.35 10.34
N CYS A 18 -14.81 -2.02 10.31
CA CYS A 18 -14.88 -1.24 9.07
C CYS A 18 -13.53 -0.57 8.83
N TYR A 19 -12.98 -0.72 7.63
CA TYR A 19 -11.73 -0.10 7.22
C TYR A 19 -11.99 0.99 6.19
N GLU A 20 -11.29 2.12 6.33
CA GLU A 20 -11.33 3.24 5.38
C GLU A 20 -10.12 3.17 4.44
N ASN A 21 -10.30 3.51 3.16
CA ASN A 21 -9.17 3.68 2.25
C ASN A 21 -8.48 5.03 2.50
N LEU A 22 -7.47 5.02 3.37
CA LEU A 22 -6.69 6.20 3.74
C LEU A 22 -6.01 6.88 2.55
N SER A 23 -5.69 6.14 1.48
CA SER A 23 -5.03 6.70 0.29
C SER A 23 -5.92 7.70 -0.47
N ARG A 24 -7.24 7.67 -0.25
CA ARG A 24 -8.23 8.51 -0.94
C ARG A 24 -8.66 9.73 -0.15
N ARG A 25 -8.08 9.95 1.03
CA ARG A 25 -8.38 11.13 1.84
C ARG A 25 -7.80 12.39 1.18
N PRO A 26 -8.46 13.55 1.34
CA PRO A 26 -7.93 14.83 0.83
C PRO A 26 -6.58 15.23 1.44
N THR A 27 -6.25 14.70 2.62
CA THR A 27 -4.96 14.95 3.28
C THR A 27 -3.82 14.13 2.68
N THR A 28 -4.13 13.10 1.89
CA THR A 28 -3.13 12.19 1.37
C THR A 28 -2.42 12.80 0.16
N LYS A 29 -1.09 12.79 0.19
CA LYS A 29 -0.24 13.30 -0.90
C LYS A 29 0.77 12.24 -1.30
N LEU A 30 0.95 12.05 -2.60
CA LEU A 30 1.92 11.10 -3.14
C LEU A 30 3.12 11.84 -3.71
N THR A 31 4.30 11.29 -3.48
CA THR A 31 5.55 11.77 -4.07
C THR A 31 6.39 10.57 -4.49
N GLN A 32 7.31 10.78 -5.41
CA GLN A 32 8.23 9.73 -5.87
C GLN A 32 9.63 10.30 -6.03
N SER A 33 10.64 9.44 -5.96
CA SER A 33 12.05 9.84 -6.01
C SER A 33 12.45 10.55 -7.30
N SER A 34 11.77 10.23 -8.40
CA SER A 34 11.99 10.77 -9.75
C SER A 34 10.75 10.48 -10.60
N THR A 35 10.59 11.14 -11.75
CA THR A 35 9.41 10.95 -12.62
C THR A 35 9.83 10.63 -14.06
N TYR A 36 9.24 9.59 -14.66
CA TYR A 36 9.40 9.28 -16.07
C TYR A 36 8.30 9.97 -16.90
N GLY A 37 8.68 10.96 -17.70
CA GLY A 37 7.74 11.72 -18.53
C GLY A 37 6.66 12.39 -17.68
N SER A 38 5.38 12.13 -17.99
CA SER A 38 4.21 12.65 -17.26
C SER A 38 3.62 11.68 -16.24
N LEU A 39 4.29 10.56 -15.96
CA LEU A 39 3.77 9.49 -15.10
C LEU A 39 4.10 9.76 -13.62
N ASN A 40 3.42 10.76 -13.06
CA ASN A 40 3.65 11.24 -11.70
C ASN A 40 3.13 10.27 -10.63
N ALA A 41 3.43 10.57 -9.36
CA ALA A 41 3.05 9.72 -8.24
C ALA A 41 1.53 9.64 -8.00
N ASP A 42 0.76 10.67 -8.38
CA ASP A 42 -0.68 10.75 -8.15
C ASP A 42 -1.45 9.68 -8.93
N LEU A 43 -0.90 9.18 -10.04
CA LEU A 43 -1.49 8.06 -10.78
C LEU A 43 -1.60 6.79 -9.93
N ALA A 44 -0.77 6.61 -8.91
CA ALA A 44 -0.85 5.44 -8.04
C ALA A 44 -2.08 5.43 -7.10
N ASN A 45 -2.78 6.56 -6.94
CA ASN A 45 -3.98 6.64 -6.10
C ASN A 45 -5.13 7.42 -6.74
N ASP A 46 -5.15 7.63 -8.06
CA ASP A 46 -6.16 8.42 -8.78
C ASP A 46 -7.55 7.74 -8.86
N GLY A 47 -7.63 6.45 -8.55
CA GLY A 47 -8.85 5.64 -8.55
C GLY A 47 -9.08 4.86 -9.83
N VAL A 48 -8.17 4.96 -10.80
CA VAL A 48 -8.15 4.15 -12.02
C VAL A 48 -7.43 2.83 -11.72
N LEU A 49 -8.14 1.71 -11.87
CA LEU A 49 -7.59 0.37 -11.60
C LEU A 49 -6.95 -0.29 -12.83
N ASN A 50 -6.85 0.43 -13.95
CA ASN A 50 -6.16 -0.08 -15.13
C ASN A 50 -4.65 -0.06 -14.87
N THR A 51 -3.98 -1.19 -15.11
CA THR A 51 -2.56 -1.36 -14.78
C THR A 51 -1.64 -1.31 -16.00
N ILE A 52 -2.06 -0.70 -17.12
CA ILE A 52 -1.14 -0.32 -18.19
C ILE A 52 -0.33 0.92 -17.78
N GLU A 53 0.87 1.12 -18.35
CA GLU A 53 1.81 2.18 -17.97
C GLU A 53 1.20 3.57 -17.77
N LYS A 54 0.29 3.97 -18.66
CA LYS A 54 -0.31 5.31 -18.69
C LYS A 54 -1.09 5.66 -17.41
N TYR A 55 -1.54 4.65 -16.67
CA TYR A 55 -2.33 4.80 -15.44
C TYR A 55 -1.54 4.40 -14.20
N CYS A 56 -0.21 4.30 -14.30
CA CYS A 56 0.66 3.91 -13.20
C CYS A 56 1.69 5.00 -12.92
N ALA A 57 2.05 5.17 -11.65
CA ALA A 57 3.22 5.96 -11.31
C ALA A 57 4.50 5.30 -11.87
N HIS A 58 5.43 6.10 -12.39
CA HIS A 58 6.65 5.59 -12.98
C HIS A 58 7.84 6.49 -12.62
N THR A 59 8.82 5.91 -11.94
CA THR A 59 10.09 6.59 -11.62
C THR A 59 11.01 6.64 -12.83
N ALA A 60 11.93 7.60 -12.89
CA ALA A 60 12.81 7.75 -14.04
C ALA A 60 13.71 6.50 -14.23
N ILE A 61 14.17 6.30 -15.46
CA ILE A 61 15.12 5.24 -15.80
C ILE A 61 16.51 5.53 -15.19
N SER A 62 17.34 4.49 -15.04
CA SER A 62 18.74 4.59 -14.59
C SER A 62 18.96 4.99 -13.11
N HIS A 63 17.94 4.81 -12.26
CA HIS A 63 18.09 4.92 -10.81
C HIS A 63 18.23 3.54 -10.17
N THR A 64 19.29 3.32 -9.38
CA THR A 64 19.53 2.06 -8.66
C THR A 64 18.64 1.92 -7.42
N LYS A 65 18.12 3.03 -6.90
CA LYS A 65 17.15 3.09 -5.82
C LYS A 65 16.06 4.08 -6.21
N ALA A 66 14.83 3.62 -6.14
CA ALA A 66 13.65 4.43 -6.36
C ALA A 66 12.70 4.25 -5.18
N TRP A 67 11.83 5.23 -4.97
CA TRP A 67 10.76 5.09 -3.99
C TRP A 67 9.52 5.86 -4.44
N LEU A 68 8.36 5.37 -4.02
CA LEU A 68 7.09 6.09 -3.97
C LEU A 68 6.67 6.20 -2.51
N GLN A 69 6.21 7.38 -2.14
CA GLN A 69 5.81 7.71 -0.78
C GLN A 69 4.37 8.22 -0.76
N VAL A 70 3.58 7.67 0.15
CA VAL A 70 2.26 8.15 0.53
C VAL A 70 2.39 8.87 1.87
N ASP A 71 2.16 10.18 1.90
CA ASP A 71 1.98 10.97 3.13
C ASP A 71 0.49 11.07 3.44
N LEU A 72 0.03 10.47 4.53
CA LEU A 72 -1.38 10.53 4.95
C LEU A 72 -1.78 11.89 5.56
N GLY A 73 -0.81 12.79 5.78
CA GLY A 73 -0.95 14.09 6.42
C GLY A 73 -0.91 14.06 7.96
N LYS A 74 -1.23 12.91 8.56
CA LYS A 74 -1.09 12.62 9.99
C LYS A 74 -0.92 11.13 10.23
N MET A 75 -0.70 10.75 11.49
CA MET A 75 -0.61 9.35 11.90
C MET A 75 -1.98 8.67 11.80
N PHE A 76 -2.01 7.47 11.22
CA PHE A 76 -3.17 6.58 11.21
C PHE A 76 -2.75 5.15 11.57
N SER A 77 -3.69 4.40 12.13
CA SER A 77 -3.54 2.95 12.26
C SER A 77 -3.78 2.31 10.90
N ILE A 78 -2.75 1.68 10.36
CA ILE A 78 -2.77 0.97 9.10
C ILE A 78 -3.17 -0.48 9.42
N ASN A 79 -4.01 -1.06 8.57
CA ASN A 79 -4.35 -2.48 8.65
C ASN A 79 -3.64 -3.28 7.56
N ASN A 80 -3.70 -2.77 6.33
CA ASN A 80 -3.15 -3.38 5.14
C ASN A 80 -2.85 -2.34 4.06
N VAL A 81 -1.98 -2.71 3.13
CA VAL A 81 -1.64 -1.93 1.94
C VAL A 81 -1.87 -2.78 0.71
N ASN A 82 -2.74 -2.30 -0.18
CA ASN A 82 -3.00 -2.93 -1.47
C ASN A 82 -2.11 -2.30 -2.53
N ILE A 83 -1.36 -3.11 -3.27
CA ILE A 83 -0.51 -2.68 -4.39
C ILE A 83 -0.99 -3.37 -5.66
N PHE A 84 -1.15 -2.57 -6.71
CA PHE A 84 -1.48 -3.03 -8.05
C PHE A 84 -0.23 -2.93 -8.94
N TYR A 85 0.17 -4.04 -9.53
CA TYR A 85 1.34 -4.11 -10.41
C TYR A 85 0.96 -3.77 -11.84
N ARG A 86 1.86 -3.09 -12.55
CA ARG A 86 1.76 -2.92 -14.01
C ARG A 86 1.65 -4.28 -14.69
N ASN A 87 0.61 -4.47 -15.52
CA ASN A 87 0.41 -5.66 -16.32
C ASN A 87 -0.23 -5.31 -17.66
N GLU A 88 0.50 -5.48 -18.75
CA GLU A 88 0.06 -5.14 -20.11
C GLU A 88 -0.31 -6.40 -20.93
N GLY A 89 -0.61 -7.51 -20.27
CA GLY A 89 -1.01 -8.74 -20.95
C GLY A 89 0.17 -9.44 -21.63
N ASN A 90 -0.11 -10.33 -22.57
CA ASN A 90 0.89 -11.28 -23.12
C ASN A 90 1.96 -10.67 -24.01
N THR A 91 1.67 -9.55 -24.65
CA THR A 91 2.57 -8.88 -25.60
C THR A 91 3.27 -7.66 -25.03
N GLY A 92 2.90 -7.24 -23.81
CA GLY A 92 3.43 -6.04 -23.17
C GLY A 92 4.30 -6.32 -21.94
N TRP A 93 4.63 -5.26 -21.20
CA TRP A 93 5.41 -5.36 -19.98
C TRP A 93 4.66 -6.12 -18.88
N LYS A 94 5.39 -6.98 -18.16
CA LYS A 94 4.89 -7.75 -17.02
C LYS A 94 5.31 -7.12 -15.69
N GLN A 95 4.79 -7.67 -14.61
CA GLN A 95 4.93 -7.21 -13.22
C GLN A 95 6.38 -7.26 -12.69
N TYR A 96 7.30 -7.91 -13.39
CA TYR A 96 8.63 -8.24 -12.87
C TYR A 96 9.55 -7.05 -12.56
N ARG A 97 9.24 -5.84 -13.08
CA ARG A 97 10.05 -4.63 -12.82
C ARG A 97 9.91 -4.10 -11.40
N PHE A 98 8.77 -4.37 -10.76
CA PHE A 98 8.51 -3.95 -9.39
C PHE A 98 8.74 -5.10 -8.40
N ARG A 99 9.79 -5.90 -8.64
CA ARG A 99 10.21 -6.96 -7.72
C ARG A 99 11.30 -6.48 -6.79
N GLN A 100 11.53 -7.23 -5.73
CA GLN A 100 12.63 -7.03 -4.76
C GLN A 100 12.55 -5.67 -4.05
N PHE A 101 11.35 -5.25 -3.71
CA PHE A 101 11.07 -4.00 -3.00
C PHE A 101 10.80 -4.24 -1.51
N TYR A 102 10.80 -3.15 -0.75
CA TYR A 102 10.41 -3.13 0.64
C TYR A 102 9.17 -2.27 0.82
N LEU A 103 8.16 -2.77 1.52
CA LEU A 103 7.10 -1.92 2.02
C LEU A 103 7.47 -1.52 3.45
N ASP A 104 7.87 -0.27 3.58
CA ASP A 104 8.26 0.33 4.85
C ASP A 104 7.23 1.39 5.25
N ILE A 105 7.11 1.61 6.55
CA ILE A 105 6.30 2.70 7.12
C ILE A 105 7.17 3.56 8.03
N SER A 106 6.78 4.82 8.21
CA SER A 106 7.53 5.74 9.03
C SER A 106 6.71 6.91 9.57
N THR A 107 7.25 7.56 10.60
CA THR A 107 6.81 8.87 11.10
C THR A 107 7.51 10.03 10.37
N LEU A 108 8.59 9.76 9.65
CA LEU A 108 9.40 10.74 8.92
C LEU A 108 9.40 10.43 7.42
N ARG A 109 9.75 11.42 6.59
CA ARG A 109 9.61 11.27 5.15
C ARG A 109 10.75 10.43 4.53
N ALA A 110 10.58 10.03 3.27
CA ALA A 110 11.54 9.15 2.61
C ALA A 110 12.93 9.78 2.42
N THR A 111 13.01 11.10 2.28
CA THR A 111 14.27 11.84 2.17
C THR A 111 14.96 12.10 3.51
N GLU A 112 14.27 11.89 4.64
CA GLU A 112 14.78 12.12 6.00
C GLU A 112 15.28 10.83 6.66
N THR A 113 14.93 9.66 6.10
CA THR A 113 15.24 8.35 6.70
C THR A 113 15.75 7.37 5.65
N THR A 114 16.59 6.45 6.08
CA THR A 114 17.00 5.28 5.29
C THR A 114 16.03 4.12 5.53
N ALA A 115 16.01 3.14 4.62
CA ALA A 115 15.18 1.94 4.76
C ALA A 115 15.45 1.16 6.07
N VAL A 116 16.67 1.23 6.61
CA VAL A 116 17.04 0.55 7.87
C VAL A 116 16.41 1.22 9.10
N GLN A 117 16.09 2.50 9.02
CA GLN A 117 15.49 3.27 10.13
C GLN A 117 13.95 3.21 10.13
N ARG A 118 13.34 2.55 9.14
CA ARG A 118 11.90 2.46 8.99
C ARG A 118 11.40 1.11 9.50
N THR A 119 10.12 1.05 9.85
CA THR A 119 9.50 -0.21 10.22
C THR A 119 9.12 -0.95 8.95
N ARG A 120 9.63 -2.18 8.78
CA ARG A 120 9.32 -3.01 7.61
C ARG A 120 8.05 -3.79 7.80
N CYS A 121 7.08 -3.58 6.92
CA CYS A 121 5.87 -4.41 6.84
C CYS A 121 6.02 -5.58 5.87
N TYR A 122 6.78 -5.40 4.79
CA TYR A 122 6.95 -6.46 3.79
C TYR A 122 8.28 -6.38 3.06
N THR A 123 8.78 -7.55 2.70
CA THR A 123 9.93 -7.73 1.81
C THR A 123 9.48 -8.59 0.64
N ASP A 124 9.52 -8.04 -0.56
CA ASP A 124 9.43 -8.87 -1.76
C ASP A 124 10.79 -9.52 -2.01
N ASN A 125 10.79 -10.84 -2.12
CA ASN A 125 11.98 -11.63 -2.50
C ASN A 125 11.76 -12.37 -3.83
N THR A 126 10.72 -12.02 -4.59
CA THR A 126 10.44 -12.68 -5.86
C THR A 126 11.54 -12.39 -6.88
N THR A 127 11.91 -13.42 -7.63
CA THR A 127 12.96 -13.39 -8.65
C THR A 127 12.47 -14.08 -9.92
N ALA A 128 13.20 -13.93 -11.03
CA ALA A 128 12.86 -14.64 -12.26
C ALA A 128 12.99 -16.16 -12.06
N PRO A 129 12.12 -16.98 -12.69
CA PRO A 129 11.10 -16.63 -13.70
C PRO A 129 9.73 -16.25 -13.13
N TYR A 130 9.56 -16.21 -11.81
CA TYR A 130 8.26 -15.97 -11.18
C TYR A 130 7.76 -14.54 -11.39
N LEU A 131 6.49 -14.42 -11.77
CA LEU A 131 5.78 -13.15 -11.90
C LEU A 131 4.92 -12.93 -10.64
N PRO A 132 5.03 -11.77 -9.98
CA PRO A 132 4.09 -11.37 -8.95
C PRO A 132 2.64 -11.39 -9.47
N SER A 133 1.70 -11.63 -8.56
CA SER A 133 0.28 -11.41 -8.83
C SER A 133 0.05 -9.96 -9.32
N THR A 134 -1.03 -9.74 -10.08
CA THR A 134 -1.42 -8.38 -10.51
C THR A 134 -1.78 -7.46 -9.35
N THR A 135 -2.17 -8.05 -8.22
CA THR A 135 -2.47 -7.34 -6.99
C THR A 135 -1.91 -8.13 -5.81
N ILE A 136 -1.38 -7.41 -4.83
CA ILE A 136 -1.00 -7.96 -3.53
C ILE A 136 -1.67 -7.14 -2.43
N ASP A 137 -2.23 -7.84 -1.44
CA ASP A 137 -2.72 -7.25 -0.20
C ASP A 137 -1.73 -7.59 0.90
N ILE A 138 -1.10 -6.57 1.48
CA ILE A 138 -0.03 -6.71 2.45
C ILE A 138 -0.52 -6.26 3.83
N PRO A 139 -0.72 -7.18 4.79
CA PRO A 139 -1.02 -6.80 6.17
C PRO A 139 0.12 -5.97 6.78
N CYS A 140 -0.23 -4.85 7.41
CA CYS A 140 0.72 -3.92 8.03
C CYS A 140 0.02 -3.22 9.19
N LYS A 141 0.06 -3.85 10.38
CA LYS A 141 -0.76 -3.48 11.56
C LYS A 141 -0.04 -2.47 12.45
N GLU A 142 0.27 -1.32 11.89
CA GLU A 142 1.16 -0.35 12.50
C GLU A 142 0.57 1.06 12.43
N THR A 143 1.01 1.93 13.33
CA THR A 143 0.59 3.34 13.32
C THR A 143 1.69 4.19 12.70
N ALA A 144 1.41 4.80 11.55
CA ALA A 144 2.38 5.59 10.79
C ALA A 144 1.72 6.76 10.05
N ARG A 145 2.53 7.71 9.59
CA ARG A 145 2.11 8.81 8.72
C ARG A 145 2.49 8.54 7.27
N TYR A 146 3.66 7.94 7.06
CA TYR A 146 4.21 7.68 5.75
C TYR A 146 4.23 6.19 5.45
N ILE A 147 3.83 5.83 4.24
CA ILE A 147 4.02 4.51 3.63
C ILE A 147 4.99 4.71 2.48
N ILE A 148 6.05 3.90 2.42
CA ILE A 148 7.13 4.07 1.46
C ILE A 148 7.44 2.72 0.84
N VAL A 149 7.49 2.71 -0.49
CA VAL A 149 7.75 1.53 -1.30
C VAL A 149 8.83 1.82 -2.33
#